data_AF-A0A6S7LUJ8-F1
#
_entry.id   AF-A0A6S7LUJ8-F1
#
_cell.length_a   1.000
_cell.length_b   1.000
_cell.length_c   1.000
_cell.angle_alpha   90.00
_cell.angle_beta   90.00
_cell.angle_gamma   90.00
#
_symmetry.space_group_name_H-M   'P 1'
#
loop_
_entity.id
_entity.type
_entity.pdbx_description
1 polymer ?
#
loop_
_entity_poly.entity_id
_entity_poly.type
_entity_poly.pdbx_seq_one_letter_code
_entity_poly.pdbx_strand_id
1 'polypeptide(L)'
;EYCYLDVKLNHNGNFSLAIKQLSEKALHALYSIRRRLNLHQLNPKSAIKIFDSIICPILLYNAEVWGIYIKNDFINWDKLPVEKVHLKFCKLYLGVGRKTSNIASRSELGKYPLIINVFKRIFKYVTHLNSLPETTISKQAFLISKDLFIKLKSNSFYGKAMDIVKTLNCNRAIPDLDSLTTNLVESCVKNTKENYQRFWRHKLENSSKLTFYTSIKEDYELETYLTTITNSNQRKRLTQLRLSNHKLMIELGRYENIPREDRICK
;
A
#
# COMPACT_ATOMS: atom_id res chain seq x y z
N GLU A 1 -2.54 28.71 3.87
CA GLU A 1 -2.85 27.44 3.18
C GLU A 1 -3.70 27.77 1.97
N TYR A 2 -3.43 27.18 0.80
CA TYR A 2 -4.24 27.38 -0.40
C TYR A 2 -4.90 26.05 -0.78
N CYS A 3 -6.18 26.07 -1.15
CA CYS A 3 -6.91 24.88 -1.59
C CYS A 3 -7.18 24.98 -3.09
N TYR A 4 -6.71 24.00 -3.86
CA TYR A 4 -6.96 23.91 -5.29
C TYR A 4 -7.47 22.51 -5.62
N LEU A 5 -8.66 22.43 -6.23
CA LEU A 5 -9.32 21.16 -6.56
C LEU A 5 -9.29 20.16 -5.40
N ASP A 6 -9.71 20.61 -4.20
CA ASP A 6 -9.70 19.81 -2.96
C ASP A 6 -8.32 19.36 -2.45
N VAL A 7 -7.22 19.82 -3.05
CA VAL A 7 -5.84 19.60 -2.59
C VAL A 7 -5.36 20.82 -1.81
N LYS A 8 -5.07 20.65 -0.53
CA LYS A 8 -4.40 21.68 0.27
C LYS A 8 -2.90 21.71 0.00
N LEU A 9 -2.43 22.87 -0.44
CA LEU A 9 -1.02 23.16 -0.67
C LEU A 9 -0.45 23.94 0.54
N ASN A 10 0.67 23.43 1.02
CA ASN A 10 1.48 24.09 2.04
C ASN A 10 2.44 25.08 1.39
N HIS A 11 2.86 26.11 2.14
CA HIS A 11 3.82 27.12 1.69
C HIS A 11 5.16 26.51 1.22
N ASN A 12 5.56 25.38 1.81
CA ASN A 12 6.77 24.63 1.45
C ASN A 12 6.57 23.65 0.27
N GLY A 13 5.42 23.64 -0.40
CA GLY A 13 5.13 22.73 -1.51
C GLY A 13 5.03 21.24 -1.13
N ASN A 14 4.95 20.91 0.17
CA ASN A 14 4.75 19.53 0.61
C ASN A 14 3.27 19.12 0.53
N PHE A 15 3.04 17.81 0.37
CA PHE A 15 1.70 17.21 0.29
C PHE A 15 1.26 16.49 1.57
N SER A 16 1.97 16.67 2.70
CA SER A 16 1.66 15.93 3.93
C SER A 16 0.26 16.25 4.46
N LEU A 17 -0.15 17.51 4.34
CA LEU A 17 -1.49 17.97 4.71
C LEU A 17 -2.57 17.38 3.78
N ALA A 18 -2.34 17.42 2.46
CA ALA A 18 -3.25 16.82 1.48
C ALA A 18 -3.45 15.32 1.73
N ILE A 19 -2.37 14.57 1.92
CA ILE A 19 -2.39 13.13 2.21
C ILE A 19 -3.18 12.84 3.50
N LYS A 20 -3.01 13.67 4.53
CA LYS A 20 -3.76 13.55 5.80
C LYS A 20 -5.25 13.74 5.57
N GLN A 21 -5.65 14.78 4.84
CA GLN A 21 -7.06 15.05 4.55
C GLN A 21 -7.72 13.96 3.69
N LEU A 22 -7.03 13.48 2.65
CA LEU A 22 -7.52 12.34 1.85
C LEU A 22 -7.73 11.11 2.72
N SER A 23 -6.82 10.86 3.66
CA SER A 23 -6.92 9.74 4.60
C SER A 23 -8.08 9.91 5.58
N GLU A 24 -8.34 11.13 6.08
CA GLU A 24 -9.49 11.44 6.94
C GLU A 24 -10.82 11.23 6.18
N LYS A 25 -10.95 11.81 4.97
CA LYS A 25 -12.11 11.62 4.09
C LYS A 25 -12.36 10.12 3.82
N ALA A 26 -11.32 9.38 3.45
CA ALA A 26 -11.40 7.94 3.22
C ALA A 26 -11.78 7.15 4.48
N LEU A 27 -11.26 7.55 5.64
CA LEU A 27 -11.58 6.90 6.90
C LEU A 27 -13.03 7.13 7.32
N HIS A 28 -13.56 8.34 7.13
CA HIS A 28 -14.99 8.64 7.34
C HIS A 28 -15.88 7.78 6.43
N ALA A 29 -15.53 7.66 5.14
CA ALA A 29 -16.23 6.78 4.21
C ALA A 29 -16.19 5.31 4.67
N LEU A 30 -15.02 4.81 5.04
CA LEU A 30 -14.83 3.43 5.52
C LEU A 30 -15.70 3.14 6.76
N TYR A 31 -15.75 4.07 7.72
CA TYR A 31 -16.61 3.89 8.90
C TYR A 31 -18.10 4.03 8.58
N SER A 32 -18.48 4.88 7.63
CA SER A 32 -19.85 4.96 7.16
C SER A 32 -20.32 3.62 6.56
N ILE A 33 -19.47 3.01 5.72
CA ILE A 33 -19.70 1.66 5.17
C ILE A 33 -19.84 0.63 6.29
N ARG A 34 -18.89 0.61 7.24
CA ARG A 34 -18.90 -0.33 8.37
C ARG A 34 -20.17 -0.24 9.21
N ARG A 35 -20.74 0.96 9.39
CA ARG A 35 -21.98 1.15 10.17
C ARG A 35 -23.20 0.54 9.48
N ARG A 36 -23.21 0.52 8.14
CA ARG A 36 -24.35 0.05 7.33
C ARG A 36 -24.19 -1.40 6.89
N LEU A 37 -22.96 -1.89 6.80
CA LEU A 37 -22.62 -3.22 6.28
C LEU A 37 -21.71 -3.96 7.24
N ASN A 38 -22.08 -5.19 7.59
CA ASN A 38 -21.20 -6.08 8.34
C ASN A 38 -20.14 -6.69 7.42
N LEU A 39 -19.01 -5.99 7.29
CA LEU A 39 -17.89 -6.41 6.42
C LEU A 39 -17.43 -7.84 6.69
N HIS A 40 -17.54 -8.34 7.93
CA HIS A 40 -17.10 -9.69 8.27
C HIS A 40 -17.97 -10.79 7.67
N GLN A 41 -19.23 -10.52 7.34
CA GLN A 41 -20.13 -11.49 6.73
C GLN A 41 -19.93 -11.57 5.21
N LEU A 42 -19.39 -10.52 4.60
CA LEU A 42 -19.13 -10.48 3.18
C LEU A 42 -18.04 -11.48 2.78
N ASN A 43 -18.18 -12.05 1.59
CA ASN A 43 -17.08 -12.78 0.98
C ASN A 43 -15.87 -11.82 0.78
N PRO A 44 -14.64 -12.34 0.84
CA PRO A 44 -13.44 -11.49 0.78
C PRO A 44 -13.37 -10.66 -0.49
N LYS A 45 -13.73 -11.26 -1.64
CA LYS A 45 -13.69 -10.62 -2.96
C LYS A 45 -14.61 -9.39 -3.01
N SER A 46 -15.80 -9.45 -2.42
CA SER A 46 -16.75 -8.33 -2.38
C SER A 46 -16.29 -7.25 -1.42
N ALA A 47 -15.80 -7.61 -0.24
CA ALA A 47 -15.23 -6.63 0.69
C ALA A 47 -14.04 -5.89 0.08
N ILE A 48 -13.15 -6.61 -0.60
CA ILE A 48 -12.02 -6.03 -1.34
C ILE A 48 -12.53 -5.14 -2.48
N LYS A 49 -13.54 -5.57 -3.25
CA LYS A 49 -14.13 -4.77 -4.32
C LYS A 49 -14.74 -3.47 -3.80
N ILE A 50 -15.42 -3.49 -2.64
CA ILE A 50 -15.96 -2.30 -1.98
C ILE A 50 -14.82 -1.33 -1.62
N PHE A 51 -13.74 -1.84 -1.03
CA PHE A 51 -12.57 -1.02 -0.71
C PHE A 51 -11.95 -0.42 -1.97
N ASP A 52 -11.68 -1.23 -2.99
CA ASP A 52 -11.02 -0.82 -4.23
C ASP A 52 -11.88 0.16 -5.04
N SER A 53 -13.21 0.06 -4.97
CA SER A 53 -14.13 0.92 -5.75
C SER A 53 -14.54 2.20 -5.03
N ILE A 54 -14.52 2.23 -3.69
CA ILE A 54 -15.02 3.39 -2.93
C ILE A 54 -13.90 4.09 -2.15
N ILE A 55 -13.06 3.33 -1.44
CA ILE A 55 -12.06 3.89 -0.52
C ILE A 55 -10.75 4.21 -1.25
N CYS A 56 -10.29 3.30 -2.10
CA CYS A 56 -9.05 3.45 -2.86
C CYS A 56 -9.04 4.72 -3.74
N PRO A 57 -10.13 5.09 -4.45
CA PRO A 57 -10.17 6.33 -5.23
C PRO A 57 -10.01 7.59 -4.37
N ILE A 58 -10.60 7.62 -3.17
CA ILE A 58 -10.44 8.75 -2.24
C ILE A 58 -8.99 8.84 -1.77
N LEU A 59 -8.38 7.70 -1.40
CA LEU A 59 -6.99 7.65 -0.94
C LEU A 59 -5.99 8.04 -2.02
N LEU A 60 -6.27 7.67 -3.27
CA LEU A 60 -5.36 7.83 -4.42
C LEU A 60 -5.72 9.02 -5.32
N TYR A 61 -6.57 9.92 -4.85
CA TYR A 61 -6.90 11.14 -5.57
C TYR A 61 -5.63 11.97 -5.80
N ASN A 62 -5.33 12.30 -7.07
CA ASN A 62 -4.12 13.02 -7.51
C ASN A 62 -2.78 12.37 -7.08
N ALA A 63 -2.75 11.05 -6.90
CA ALA A 63 -1.55 10.33 -6.45
C ALA A 63 -0.37 10.43 -7.40
N GLU A 64 -0.62 10.66 -8.69
CA GLU A 64 0.40 10.96 -9.69
C GLU A 64 1.18 12.25 -9.41
N VAL A 65 0.60 13.19 -8.67
CA VAL A 65 1.24 14.47 -8.30
C VAL A 65 1.90 14.38 -6.93
N TRP A 66 1.16 13.98 -5.88
CA TRP A 66 1.74 13.97 -4.53
C TRP A 66 2.62 12.75 -4.27
N GLY A 67 2.33 11.61 -4.91
CA GLY A 67 3.00 10.33 -4.65
C GLY A 67 4.46 10.32 -5.03
N ILE A 68 4.85 11.16 -5.99
CA ILE A 68 6.22 11.25 -6.49
C ILE A 68 7.20 11.86 -5.47
N TYR A 69 6.69 12.64 -4.52
CA TYR A 69 7.48 13.34 -3.50
C TYR A 69 7.58 12.56 -2.18
N ILE A 70 7.04 11.34 -2.14
CA ILE A 70 7.11 10.46 -0.98
C ILE A 70 8.35 9.57 -1.08
N LYS A 71 8.88 9.14 0.07
CA LYS A 71 9.95 8.15 0.11
C LYS A 71 9.49 6.82 -0.50
N ASN A 72 10.25 6.32 -1.46
CA ASN A 72 9.89 5.16 -2.30
C ASN A 72 10.20 3.79 -1.66
N ASP A 73 10.12 3.67 -0.34
CA ASP A 73 10.40 2.42 0.38
C ASP A 73 9.17 1.89 1.14
N PHE A 74 9.04 0.56 1.19
CA PHE A 74 7.88 -0.10 1.80
C PHE A 74 7.74 0.18 3.31
N ILE A 75 8.84 0.44 4.02
CA ILE A 75 8.85 0.63 5.47
C ILE A 75 8.26 1.99 5.84
N ASN A 76 8.70 3.05 5.17
CA ASN A 76 8.17 4.39 5.38
C ASN A 76 6.78 4.54 4.78
N TRP A 77 6.48 3.84 3.70
CA TRP A 77 5.14 3.81 3.13
C TRP A 77 4.08 3.33 4.14
N ASP A 78 4.37 2.25 4.87
CA ASP A 78 3.48 1.69 5.91
C ASP A 78 3.14 2.70 7.03
N LYS A 79 3.95 3.75 7.22
CA LYS A 79 3.72 4.78 8.23
C LYS A 79 2.79 5.90 7.74
N LEU A 80 2.58 6.01 6.43
CA LEU A 80 1.78 7.08 5.84
C LEU A 80 0.30 6.96 6.21
N PRO A 81 -0.41 8.10 6.36
CA PRO A 81 -1.84 8.11 6.63
C PRO A 81 -2.66 7.27 5.64
N VAL A 82 -2.32 7.31 4.35
CA VAL A 82 -3.04 6.58 3.30
C VAL A 82 -2.95 5.06 3.47
N GLU A 83 -1.74 4.54 3.72
CA GLU A 83 -1.53 3.11 3.91
C GLU A 83 -2.10 2.64 5.25
N LYS A 84 -2.12 3.50 6.27
CA LYS A 84 -2.79 3.20 7.55
C LYS A 84 -4.29 2.96 7.37
N VAL A 85 -4.96 3.67 6.46
CA VAL A 85 -6.38 3.41 6.15
C VAL A 85 -6.55 2.05 5.47
N HIS A 86 -5.69 1.71 4.52
CA HIS A 86 -5.69 0.39 3.87
C HIS A 86 -5.47 -0.74 4.87
N LEU A 87 -4.44 -0.64 5.71
CA LEU A 87 -4.16 -1.63 6.78
C LEU A 87 -5.30 -1.74 7.78
N LYS A 88 -5.96 -0.62 8.09
CA LYS A 88 -7.12 -0.61 8.97
C LYS A 88 -8.30 -1.34 8.34
N PHE A 89 -8.53 -1.19 7.04
CA PHE A 89 -9.49 -2.02 6.31
C PHE A 89 -9.13 -3.50 6.39
N CYS A 90 -7.87 -3.89 6.13
CA CYS A 90 -7.45 -5.29 6.21
C CYS A 90 -7.73 -5.90 7.58
N LYS A 91 -7.27 -5.23 8.65
CA LYS A 91 -7.49 -5.68 10.04
C LYS A 91 -8.96 -5.68 10.43
N LEU A 92 -9.70 -4.69 9.96
CA LEU A 92 -11.13 -4.58 10.18
C LEU A 92 -11.85 -5.77 9.55
N TYR A 93 -11.61 -6.08 8.28
CA TYR A 93 -12.27 -7.21 7.61
C TYR A 93 -11.94 -8.55 8.28
N LEU A 94 -10.66 -8.77 8.59
CA LEU A 94 -10.16 -9.97 9.24
C LEU A 94 -10.60 -10.12 10.71
N GLY A 95 -11.10 -9.06 11.34
CA GLY A 95 -11.54 -9.08 12.74
C GLY A 95 -10.40 -9.26 13.74
N VAL A 96 -9.22 -8.75 13.40
CA VAL A 96 -8.02 -8.79 14.24
C VAL A 96 -7.72 -7.44 14.88
N GLY A 97 -6.99 -7.47 15.98
CA GLY A 97 -6.63 -6.27 16.75
C GLY A 97 -5.75 -5.27 15.98
N ARG A 98 -5.75 -4.01 16.46
CA ARG A 98 -4.92 -2.94 15.88
C ARG A 98 -3.41 -3.25 15.95
N LYS A 99 -2.97 -3.99 16.97
CA LYS A 99 -1.58 -4.40 17.20
C LYS A 99 -1.15 -5.63 16.38
N THR A 100 -2.05 -6.26 15.62
CA THR A 100 -1.72 -7.40 14.76
C THR A 100 -0.72 -6.97 13.68
N SER A 101 0.15 -7.87 13.23
CA SER A 101 1.15 -7.57 12.21
C SER A 101 0.51 -7.00 10.95
N ASN A 102 0.97 -5.82 10.51
CA ASN A 102 0.51 -5.17 9.28
C ASN A 102 0.76 -6.07 8.07
N ILE A 103 1.97 -6.61 7.99
CA ILE A 103 2.41 -7.37 6.83
C ILE A 103 1.60 -8.67 6.69
N ALA A 104 1.33 -9.34 7.81
CA ALA A 104 0.58 -10.59 7.85
C ALA A 104 -0.92 -10.35 7.59
N SER A 105 -1.48 -9.26 8.15
CA SER A 105 -2.88 -8.88 7.89
C SER A 105 -3.11 -8.56 6.41
N ARG A 106 -2.12 -7.97 5.74
CA ARG A 106 -2.19 -7.63 4.33
C ARG A 106 -2.04 -8.87 3.44
N SER A 107 -1.10 -9.76 3.77
CA SER A 107 -0.85 -11.00 3.03
C SER A 107 -1.98 -12.02 3.13
N GLU A 108 -2.70 -12.08 4.26
CA GLU A 108 -3.92 -12.89 4.39
C GLU A 108 -4.98 -12.57 3.31
N LEU A 109 -5.07 -11.30 2.92
CA LEU A 109 -5.99 -10.85 1.87
C LEU A 109 -5.39 -10.86 0.46
N GLY A 110 -4.12 -11.25 0.31
CA GLY A 110 -3.38 -11.14 -0.95
C GLY A 110 -3.27 -9.72 -1.49
N LYS A 111 -3.35 -8.69 -0.63
CA LYS A 111 -3.34 -7.28 -1.06
C LYS A 111 -1.92 -6.72 -1.04
N TYR A 112 -1.60 -5.88 -2.00
CA TYR A 112 -0.32 -5.17 -2.03
C TYR A 112 -0.47 -3.78 -1.39
N PRO A 113 0.61 -3.17 -0.89
CA PRO A 113 0.57 -1.78 -0.44
C PRO A 113 0.15 -0.86 -1.58
N LEU A 114 -0.55 0.23 -1.24
CA LEU A 114 -1.08 1.16 -2.24
C LEU A 114 0.01 1.87 -3.05
N ILE A 115 1.26 1.88 -2.58
CA ILE A 115 2.40 2.47 -3.30
C ILE A 115 2.55 1.91 -4.72
N ILE A 116 2.23 0.63 -4.93
CA ILE A 116 2.32 0.01 -6.26
C ILE A 116 1.29 0.65 -7.21
N ASN A 117 0.10 0.94 -6.71
CA ASN A 117 -0.93 1.64 -7.47
C ASN A 117 -0.54 3.09 -7.74
N VAL A 118 0.13 3.75 -6.79
CA VAL A 118 0.67 5.10 -6.94
C VAL A 118 1.72 5.13 -8.05
N PHE A 119 2.71 4.23 -8.03
CA PHE A 119 3.71 4.14 -9.10
C PHE A 119 3.07 3.90 -10.47
N LYS A 120 2.07 3.01 -10.53
CA LYS A 120 1.30 2.79 -11.77
C LYS A 120 0.64 4.08 -12.27
N ARG A 121 0.05 4.88 -11.38
CA ARG A 121 -0.58 6.17 -11.74
C ARG A 121 0.43 7.20 -12.20
N ILE A 122 1.56 7.33 -11.50
CA ILE A 122 2.67 8.23 -11.87
C ILE A 122 3.15 7.90 -13.29
N PHE A 123 3.48 6.64 -13.56
CA PHE A 123 4.01 6.30 -14.89
C PHE A 123 2.97 6.44 -15.99
N LYS A 124 1.70 6.10 -15.74
CA LYS A 124 0.62 6.37 -16.71
C LYS A 124 0.46 7.87 -16.98
N TYR A 125 0.58 8.71 -15.95
CA TYR A 125 0.53 10.15 -16.10
C TYR A 125 1.72 10.66 -16.92
N VAL A 126 2.93 10.15 -16.69
CA VAL A 126 4.10 10.47 -17.52
C VAL A 126 3.90 10.03 -18.97
N THR A 127 3.41 8.83 -19.23
CA THR A 127 3.06 8.38 -20.60
C THR A 127 2.05 9.32 -21.25
N HIS A 128 1.04 9.77 -20.51
CA HIS A 128 0.07 10.74 -21.01
C HIS A 128 0.73 12.10 -21.32
N LEU A 129 1.56 12.62 -20.41
CA LEU A 129 2.33 13.86 -20.65
C LEU A 129 3.22 13.74 -21.89
N ASN A 130 3.80 12.57 -22.15
CA ASN A 130 4.59 12.34 -23.35
C ASN A 130 3.76 12.45 -24.63
N SER A 131 2.52 11.95 -24.62
CA SER A 131 1.60 12.01 -25.77
C SER A 131 0.95 13.37 -26.04
N LEU A 132 1.04 14.32 -25.11
CA LEU A 132 0.41 15.63 -25.28
C LEU A 132 1.18 16.51 -26.28
N PRO A 133 0.48 17.38 -27.03
CA PRO A 133 1.11 18.39 -27.87
C PRO A 133 1.97 19.37 -27.06
N GLU A 134 3.07 19.84 -27.65
CA GLU A 134 3.99 20.81 -27.03
C GLU A 134 3.36 22.18 -26.72
N THR A 135 2.20 22.48 -27.32
CA THR A 135 1.43 23.69 -27.02
C THR A 135 0.69 23.63 -25.69
N THR A 136 0.54 22.44 -25.11
CA THR A 136 -0.22 22.26 -23.86
C THR A 136 0.64 22.65 -22.65
N ILE A 137 0.07 23.43 -21.72
CA ILE A 137 0.77 23.90 -20.51
C ILE A 137 1.37 22.72 -19.71
N SER A 138 0.65 21.61 -19.59
CA SER A 138 1.15 20.42 -18.89
C SER A 138 2.37 19.78 -19.56
N LYS A 139 2.41 19.74 -20.90
CA LYS A 139 3.58 19.26 -21.65
C LYS A 139 4.75 20.20 -21.45
N GLN A 140 4.52 21.51 -21.57
CA GLN A 140 5.55 22.53 -21.36
C GLN A 140 6.14 22.45 -19.94
N ALA A 141 5.30 22.34 -18.91
CA ALA A 141 5.75 22.17 -17.53
C ALA A 141 6.58 20.90 -17.34
N PHE A 142 6.21 19.80 -17.99
CA PHE A 142 6.99 18.56 -17.96
C PHE A 142 8.35 18.70 -18.65
N LEU A 143 8.40 19.37 -19.82
CA LEU A 143 9.65 19.65 -20.54
C LEU A 143 10.57 20.58 -19.72
N ILE A 144 10.03 21.61 -19.07
CA ILE A 144 10.78 22.47 -18.14
C ILE A 144 11.34 21.63 -16.98
N SER A 145 10.52 20.74 -16.41
CA SER A 145 10.98 19.85 -15.35
C SER A 145 12.10 18.91 -15.81
N LYS A 146 12.05 18.44 -17.06
CA LYS A 146 13.10 17.62 -17.69
C LYS A 146 14.39 18.42 -17.85
N ASP A 147 14.29 19.63 -18.40
CA ASP A 147 15.43 20.53 -18.62
C ASP A 147 16.15 20.86 -17.30
N LEU A 148 15.37 21.21 -16.26
CA LEU A 148 15.89 21.45 -14.90
C LEU A 148 16.61 20.23 -14.31
N PHE A 149 16.16 19.01 -14.62
CA PHE A 149 16.84 17.80 -14.16
C PHE A 149 18.13 17.55 -14.94
N ILE A 150 18.12 17.72 -16.26
CA ILE A 150 19.29 17.48 -17.11
C ILE A 150 20.41 18.47 -16.76
N LYS A 151 20.09 19.76 -16.68
CA LYS A 151 21.06 20.84 -16.45
C LYS A 151 21.55 20.95 -15.02
N LEU A 152 20.63 20.84 -14.04
CA LEU A 152 20.93 21.16 -12.63
C LEU A 152 20.90 19.95 -11.70
N LYS A 153 20.59 18.74 -12.21
CA LYS A 153 20.31 17.55 -11.39
C LYS A 153 19.32 17.84 -10.25
N SER A 154 18.37 18.73 -10.52
CA SER A 154 17.41 19.23 -9.54
C SER A 154 16.41 18.16 -9.09
N ASN A 155 15.82 18.35 -7.92
CA ASN A 155 14.71 17.53 -7.39
C ASN A 155 13.37 17.84 -8.08
N SER A 156 13.37 18.06 -9.40
CA SER A 156 12.18 18.32 -10.19
C SER A 156 11.27 17.09 -10.28
N PHE A 157 10.05 17.26 -10.78
CA PHE A 157 9.11 16.15 -11.01
C PHE A 157 9.76 15.04 -11.85
N TYR A 158 10.40 15.41 -12.97
CA TYR A 158 11.13 14.50 -13.83
C TYR A 158 12.22 13.71 -13.09
N GLY A 159 13.05 14.41 -12.31
CA GLY A 159 14.12 13.78 -11.52
C GLY A 159 13.58 12.77 -10.52
N LYS A 160 12.49 13.12 -9.82
CA LYS A 160 11.84 12.22 -8.85
C LYS A 160 11.20 11.01 -9.53
N ALA A 161 10.62 11.16 -10.71
CA ALA A 161 10.12 10.01 -11.47
C ALA A 161 11.27 9.07 -11.90
N MET A 162 12.41 9.63 -12.31
CA MET A 162 13.61 8.84 -12.59
C MET A 162 14.16 8.13 -11.34
N ASP A 163 14.10 8.76 -10.17
CA ASP A 163 14.46 8.11 -8.90
C ASP A 163 13.55 6.91 -8.59
N ILE A 164 12.25 6.99 -8.90
CA ILE A 164 11.32 5.86 -8.79
C ILE A 164 11.74 4.75 -9.75
N VAL A 165 12.00 5.06 -11.03
CA VAL A 165 12.45 4.07 -12.02
C VAL A 165 13.70 3.32 -11.54
N LYS A 166 14.66 4.03 -10.95
CA LYS A 166 15.86 3.43 -10.34
C LYS A 166 15.53 2.55 -9.14
N THR A 167 14.70 3.06 -8.22
CA THR A 167 14.30 2.33 -7.00
C THR A 167 13.58 1.02 -7.34
N LEU A 168 12.82 1.00 -8.43
CA LEU A 168 12.11 -0.17 -8.93
C LEU A 168 12.99 -1.11 -9.76
N ASN A 169 14.29 -0.82 -9.92
CA ASN A 169 15.22 -1.54 -10.80
C ASN A 169 14.72 -1.66 -12.25
N CYS A 170 14.00 -0.63 -12.73
CA CYS A 170 13.48 -0.57 -14.10
C CYS A 170 14.36 0.28 -15.04
N ASN A 171 15.47 0.83 -14.56
CA ASN A 171 16.35 1.74 -15.30
C ASN A 171 16.97 1.14 -16.57
N ARG A 172 17.16 -0.19 -16.63
CA ARG A 172 17.63 -0.84 -17.87
C ARG A 172 16.57 -0.80 -18.97
N ALA A 173 15.31 -0.99 -18.62
CA ALA A 173 14.20 -0.99 -19.57
C ALA A 173 13.69 0.43 -19.86
N ILE A 174 13.85 1.35 -18.91
CA ILE A 174 13.45 2.76 -18.99
C ILE A 174 14.71 3.61 -18.74
N PRO A 175 15.57 3.79 -19.76
CA PRO A 175 16.73 4.67 -19.65
C PRO A 175 16.32 6.14 -19.51
N ASP A 176 15.17 6.50 -20.09
CA ASP A 176 14.60 7.85 -20.04
C ASP A 176 13.08 7.79 -19.92
N LEU A 177 12.44 8.79 -19.31
CA LEU A 177 10.98 8.78 -19.15
C LEU A 177 10.23 8.87 -20.48
N ASP A 178 10.88 9.36 -21.54
CA ASP A 178 10.28 9.41 -22.88
C ASP A 178 10.05 8.01 -23.47
N SER A 179 10.82 7.00 -23.03
CA SER A 179 10.65 5.62 -23.50
C SER A 179 9.52 4.85 -22.79
N LEU A 180 8.84 5.47 -21.81
CA LEU A 180 7.74 4.83 -21.08
C LEU A 180 6.57 4.49 -21.99
N THR A 181 6.33 3.19 -22.16
CA THR A 181 5.15 2.65 -22.81
C THR A 181 4.26 1.94 -21.80
N THR A 182 2.97 1.73 -22.14
CA THR A 182 2.02 1.00 -21.29
C THR A 182 2.56 -0.38 -20.89
N ASN A 183 3.20 -1.11 -21.81
CA ASN A 183 3.76 -2.43 -21.56
C ASN A 183 4.92 -2.38 -20.54
N LEU A 184 5.78 -1.36 -20.62
CA LEU A 184 6.84 -1.15 -19.65
C LEU A 184 6.29 -0.80 -18.26
N VAL A 185 5.22 0.00 -18.18
CA VAL A 185 4.55 0.29 -16.92
C VAL A 185 4.02 -0.99 -16.27
N GLU A 186 3.39 -1.87 -17.05
CA GLU A 186 2.88 -3.14 -16.54
C GLU A 186 4.00 -4.08 -16.07
N SER A 187 5.10 -4.15 -16.82
CA SER A 187 6.31 -4.88 -16.42
C SER A 187 6.89 -4.35 -15.10
N CYS A 188 7.01 -3.04 -14.94
CA CYS A 188 7.51 -2.43 -13.70
C CYS A 188 6.57 -2.70 -12.51
N VAL A 189 5.25 -2.65 -12.73
CA VAL A 189 4.28 -3.01 -11.68
C VAL A 189 4.43 -4.48 -11.27
N LYS A 190 4.62 -5.39 -12.23
CA LYS A 190 4.87 -6.82 -11.96
C LYS A 190 6.15 -7.00 -11.14
N ASN A 191 7.27 -6.42 -11.59
CA ASN A 191 8.55 -6.48 -10.86
C ASN A 191 8.44 -5.89 -9.44
N THR A 192 7.68 -4.79 -9.28
CA THR A 192 7.45 -4.18 -7.96
C THR A 192 6.70 -5.13 -7.02
N LYS A 193 5.71 -5.87 -7.53
CA LYS A 193 5.00 -6.89 -6.74
C LYS A 193 5.93 -8.01 -6.31
N GLU A 194 6.78 -8.51 -7.21
CA GLU A 194 7.78 -9.55 -6.93
C GLU A 194 8.83 -9.08 -5.90
N ASN A 195 9.31 -7.83 -6.03
CA ASN A 195 10.18 -7.19 -5.04
C ASN A 195 9.49 -7.12 -3.66
N TYR A 196 8.21 -6.76 -3.64
CA TYR A 196 7.44 -6.69 -2.41
C TYR A 196 7.21 -8.08 -1.78
N GLN A 197 6.98 -9.12 -2.58
CA GLN A 197 6.89 -10.50 -2.08
C GLN A 197 8.20 -10.96 -1.43
N ARG A 198 9.36 -10.64 -2.04
CA ARG A 198 10.67 -10.89 -1.43
C ARG A 198 10.84 -10.14 -0.10
N PHE A 199 10.48 -8.85 -0.08
CA PHE A 199 10.46 -8.05 1.15
C PHE A 199 9.57 -8.66 2.24
N TRP A 200 8.39 -9.16 1.84
CA TRP A 200 7.45 -9.81 2.74
C TRP A 200 8.03 -11.08 3.36
N ARG A 201 8.59 -11.97 2.53
CA ARG A 201 9.22 -13.21 3.00
C ARG A 201 10.33 -12.93 4.00
N HIS A 202 11.23 -12.01 3.66
CA HIS A 202 12.30 -11.57 4.57
C HIS A 202 11.76 -11.01 5.90
N LYS A 203 10.64 -10.27 5.87
CA LYS A 203 10.00 -9.75 7.10
C LYS A 203 9.35 -10.85 7.94
N LEU A 204 8.86 -11.93 7.33
CA LEU A 204 8.30 -13.07 8.04
C LEU A 204 9.39 -13.92 8.72
N GLU A 205 10.47 -14.22 8.01
CA GLU A 205 11.61 -15.00 8.51
C GLU A 205 12.26 -14.34 9.72
N ASN A 206 12.39 -13.00 9.69
CA ASN A 206 12.98 -12.23 10.78
C ASN A 206 12.01 -11.88 11.92
N SER A 207 10.80 -12.45 11.94
CA SER A 207 9.77 -12.12 12.94
C SER A 207 9.50 -13.28 13.89
N SER A 208 10.07 -13.21 15.11
CA SER A 208 9.83 -14.18 16.19
C SER A 208 8.35 -14.33 16.59
N LYS A 209 7.55 -13.27 16.38
CA LYS A 209 6.09 -13.31 16.62
C LYS A 209 5.36 -14.19 15.60
N LEU A 210 5.82 -14.20 14.37
CA LEU A 210 5.08 -14.77 13.24
C LEU A 210 5.53 -16.18 12.89
N THR A 211 6.29 -16.87 13.76
CA THR A 211 6.80 -18.22 13.47
C THR A 211 5.72 -19.19 13.02
N PHE A 212 4.57 -19.23 13.72
CA PHE A 212 3.44 -20.08 13.34
C PHE A 212 2.81 -19.66 12.00
N TYR A 213 2.75 -18.35 11.75
CA TYR A 213 2.26 -17.82 10.48
C TYR A 213 3.19 -18.20 9.32
N THR A 214 4.50 -18.08 9.52
CA THR A 214 5.52 -18.42 8.53
C THR A 214 5.49 -19.89 8.17
N SER A 215 5.18 -20.79 9.13
CA SER A 215 5.12 -22.23 8.85
C SER A 215 3.88 -22.68 8.07
N ILE A 216 2.86 -21.82 7.91
CA ILE A 216 1.58 -22.16 7.25
C ILE A 216 1.24 -21.28 6.05
N LYS A 217 1.94 -20.15 5.87
CA LYS A 217 1.69 -19.19 4.79
C LYS A 217 2.76 -19.36 3.72
N GLU A 218 2.39 -20.04 2.64
CA GLU A 218 3.31 -20.37 1.54
C GLU A 218 3.37 -19.22 0.51
N ASP A 219 2.23 -18.84 -0.04
CA ASP A 219 2.14 -17.88 -1.15
C ASP A 219 1.56 -16.52 -0.76
N TYR A 220 1.94 -15.47 -1.51
CA TYR A 220 1.39 -14.12 -1.33
C TYR A 220 0.04 -13.94 -2.02
N GLU A 221 -0.96 -14.69 -1.57
CA GLU A 221 -2.30 -14.70 -2.16
C GLU A 221 -3.40 -14.62 -1.11
N LEU A 222 -4.65 -14.43 -1.57
CA LEU A 222 -5.83 -14.49 -0.72
C LEU A 222 -5.94 -15.90 -0.15
N GLU A 223 -6.01 -16.00 1.17
CA GLU A 223 -6.12 -17.29 1.85
C GLU A 223 -7.41 -18.03 1.51
N THR A 224 -7.27 -19.32 1.20
CA THR A 224 -8.40 -20.18 0.77
C THR A 224 -9.47 -20.28 1.84
N TYR A 225 -9.08 -20.42 3.11
CA TYR A 225 -10.03 -20.52 4.24
C TYR A 225 -10.93 -19.29 4.37
N LEU A 226 -10.48 -18.12 3.92
CA LEU A 226 -11.31 -16.91 3.96
C LEU A 226 -12.52 -17.02 3.03
N THR A 227 -12.40 -17.82 1.98
CA THR A 227 -13.46 -18.08 0.99
C THR A 227 -14.25 -19.36 1.26
N THR A 228 -13.61 -20.41 1.79
CA THR A 228 -14.27 -21.71 2.02
C THR A 228 -15.09 -21.74 3.31
N ILE A 229 -14.66 -21.04 4.37
CA ILE A 229 -15.41 -20.98 5.63
C ILE A 229 -16.53 -19.93 5.52
N THR A 230 -17.77 -20.39 5.49
CA THR A 230 -18.97 -19.54 5.41
C THR A 230 -19.24 -18.80 6.73
N ASN A 231 -18.99 -19.46 7.86
CA ASN A 231 -19.22 -18.87 9.19
C ASN A 231 -18.16 -17.79 9.49
N SER A 232 -18.60 -16.53 9.51
CA SER A 232 -17.73 -15.37 9.77
C SER A 232 -17.01 -15.42 11.13
N ASN A 233 -17.60 -16.01 12.17
CA ASN A 233 -16.98 -16.14 13.47
C ASN A 233 -15.85 -17.19 13.45
N GLN A 234 -16.08 -18.34 12.82
CA GLN A 234 -15.03 -19.37 12.65
C GLN A 234 -13.86 -18.84 11.83
N ARG A 235 -14.15 -18.16 10.71
CA ARG A 235 -13.13 -17.49 9.89
C ARG A 235 -12.30 -16.52 10.71
N LYS A 236 -12.96 -15.63 11.47
CA LYS A 236 -12.30 -14.67 12.36
C LYS A 236 -11.43 -15.37 13.41
N ARG A 237 -11.90 -16.44 14.05
CA ARG A 237 -11.11 -17.19 15.05
C ARG A 237 -9.89 -17.86 14.43
N LEU A 238 -10.04 -18.44 13.24
CA LEU A 238 -8.91 -19.01 12.51
C LEU A 238 -7.89 -17.92 12.13
N THR A 239 -8.34 -16.78 11.62
CA THR A 239 -7.42 -15.64 11.35
C THR A 239 -6.72 -15.18 12.62
N GLN A 240 -7.45 -15.08 13.74
CA GLN A 240 -6.87 -14.72 15.03
C GLN A 240 -5.80 -15.72 15.49
N LEU A 241 -6.01 -17.01 15.26
CA LEU A 241 -5.02 -18.04 15.51
C LEU A 241 -3.78 -17.85 14.63
N ARG A 242 -3.97 -17.80 13.30
CA ARG A 242 -2.91 -17.65 12.29
C ARG A 242 -2.03 -16.41 12.55
N LEU A 243 -2.64 -15.28 12.91
CA LEU A 243 -1.95 -14.01 13.09
C LEU A 243 -1.47 -13.73 14.53
N SER A 244 -1.50 -14.74 15.41
CA SER A 244 -1.12 -14.62 16.82
C SER A 244 -1.89 -13.48 17.52
N ASN A 245 -3.19 -13.37 17.23
CA ASN A 245 -4.13 -12.43 17.83
C ASN A 245 -5.14 -13.16 18.74
N HIS A 246 -4.61 -13.95 19.66
CA HIS A 246 -5.36 -14.75 20.62
C HIS A 246 -4.75 -14.62 22.03
N LYS A 247 -5.38 -15.27 23.02
CA LYS A 247 -4.95 -15.26 24.43
C LYS A 247 -4.21 -16.54 24.87
N LEU A 248 -3.79 -17.39 23.94
CA LEU A 248 -2.94 -18.55 24.29
C LEU A 248 -1.58 -18.11 24.83
N MET A 249 -0.99 -18.92 25.72
CA MET A 249 0.26 -18.63 26.42
C MET A 249 1.45 -18.39 25.49
N ILE A 250 1.45 -18.97 24.28
CA ILE A 250 2.49 -18.70 23.27
C ILE A 250 2.59 -17.21 22.89
N GLU A 251 1.48 -16.46 22.96
CA GLU A 251 1.43 -15.01 22.74
C GLU A 251 1.37 -14.21 24.05
N LEU A 252 0.68 -14.68 25.10
CA LEU A 252 0.64 -13.96 26.38
C LEU A 252 2.01 -13.93 27.06
N GLY A 253 2.68 -15.09 27.17
CA GLY A 253 4.01 -15.19 27.78
C GLY A 253 5.07 -14.38 27.03
N ARG A 254 4.84 -14.03 25.75
CA ARG A 254 5.69 -13.09 25.00
C ARG A 254 5.66 -11.67 25.58
N TYR A 255 4.52 -11.21 26.10
CA TYR A 255 4.43 -9.90 26.76
C TYR A 255 5.05 -9.90 28.16
N GLU A 256 5.12 -11.08 28.78
CA GLU A 256 5.73 -11.31 30.09
C GLU A 256 7.20 -11.73 30.00
N ASN A 257 7.80 -11.72 28.78
CA ASN A 257 9.18 -12.15 28.51
C ASN A 257 9.52 -13.58 28.97
N ILE A 258 8.52 -14.47 29.03
CA ILE A 258 8.72 -15.89 29.33
C ILE A 258 9.42 -16.57 28.13
N PRO A 259 10.48 -17.40 28.36
CA PRO A 259 11.11 -18.20 27.31
C PRO A 259 10.09 -19.04 26.53
N ARG A 260 10.33 -19.31 25.24
CA ARG A 260 9.28 -19.87 24.37
C ARG A 260 8.86 -21.27 24.79
N GLU A 261 9.84 -22.06 25.21
CA GLU A 261 9.76 -23.40 25.77
C GLU A 261 8.88 -23.46 27.03
N ASP A 262 8.84 -22.38 27.82
CA ASP A 262 8.08 -22.29 29.06
C ASP A 262 6.65 -21.76 28.85
N ARG A 263 6.26 -21.43 27.61
CA ARG A 263 4.91 -20.93 27.27
C ARG A 263 3.90 -22.06 27.10
N ILE A 264 3.81 -22.92 28.11
CA ILE A 264 2.89 -24.06 28.15
C ILE A 264 1.43 -23.61 28.19
N CYS A 265 0.56 -24.39 27.55
CA CYS A 265 -0.88 -24.16 27.61
C CYS A 265 -1.38 -24.31 29.06
N LYS A 266 -2.25 -23.38 29.47
CA LYS A 266 -2.98 -23.42 30.73
C LYS A 266 -4.47 -23.53 30.43
#